data_AF-A0A351T0J1-F1
#
_entry.id   AF-A0A351T0J1-F1
#
_cell.length_a   1.000
_cell.length_b   1.000
_cell.length_c   1.000
_cell.angle_alpha   90.00
_cell.angle_beta   90.00
_cell.angle_gamma   90.00
#
_symmetry.space_group_name_H-M   'P 1'
#
loop_
_entity.id
_entity.type
_entity.pdbx_description
1 polymer ?
#
loop_
_entity_poly.entity_id
_entity_poly.type
_entity_poly.pdbx_seq_one_letter_code
_entity_poly.pdbx_strand_id
1 'polypeptide(L)'
;MTILQTGGNPERLAAVSQGAIQATLLEQAFAHQAKKAGLRSLLDYSTAGLDYQHNGVGTTKSFIEKNRDLMNRFMKGLVEGIHRLRNDRAFGFKVLERHLRVSDSEVIQGAYDYYIPKTDPVPYANLKGMKFLLDTIADTNPKAKKAKSEDMVNNSLLQDIEGSGFVKQIYSGR
;
A
#
# COMPACT_ATOMS: atom_id res chain seq x y z
N MET A 1 16.61 17.01 16.10
CA MET A 1 15.99 15.71 15.75
C MET A 1 16.84 15.07 14.67
N THR A 2 17.34 13.86 14.87
CA THR A 2 18.12 13.13 13.87
C THR A 2 17.25 12.00 13.31
N ILE A 3 17.17 11.88 11.99
CA ILE A 3 16.43 10.80 11.32
C ILE A 3 17.44 9.75 10.87
N LEU A 4 17.25 8.50 11.31
CA LEU A 4 18.13 7.38 10.98
C LEU A 4 17.39 6.37 10.11
N GLN A 5 17.98 5.98 8.98
CA GLN A 5 17.46 4.89 8.15
C GLN A 5 17.89 3.55 8.75
N THR A 6 16.99 2.91 9.48
CA THR A 6 17.25 1.67 10.23
C THR A 6 16.83 0.40 9.49
N GLY A 7 16.32 0.50 8.26
CA GLY A 7 15.89 -0.63 7.45
C GLY A 7 14.37 -0.77 7.36
N GLY A 8 13.89 -2.01 7.21
CA GLY A 8 12.47 -2.34 7.07
C GLY A 8 11.72 -2.33 8.39
N ASN A 9 10.48 -2.84 8.39
CA ASN A 9 9.68 -2.93 9.62
C ASN A 9 10.29 -3.81 10.71
N PRO A 10 10.84 -5.01 10.42
CA PRO A 10 11.49 -5.83 11.44
C PRO A 10 12.66 -5.13 12.11
N GLU A 11 13.55 -4.51 11.33
CA GLU A 11 14.73 -3.83 11.84
C GLU A 11 14.36 -2.58 12.63
N ARG A 12 13.34 -1.82 12.17
CA ARG A 12 12.79 -0.68 12.90
C ARG A 12 12.19 -1.08 14.25
N LEU A 13 11.45 -2.18 14.30
CA LEU A 13 10.87 -2.69 15.55
C LEU A 13 11.96 -3.13 16.53
N ALA A 14 12.99 -3.83 16.05
CA ALA A 14 14.12 -4.24 16.88
C ALA A 14 14.88 -3.02 17.44
N ALA A 15 15.18 -2.03 16.59
CA ALA A 15 15.93 -0.83 16.98
C ALA A 15 15.22 -0.02 18.07
N VAL A 16 13.90 0.17 17.96
CA VAL A 16 13.14 0.89 19.01
C VAL A 16 13.02 0.07 20.29
N SER A 17 12.86 -1.25 20.19
CA SER A 17 12.76 -2.14 21.35
C SER A 17 14.06 -2.21 22.15
N GLN A 18 15.21 -2.06 21.48
CA GLN A 18 16.54 -2.04 22.10
C GLN A 18 16.97 -0.64 22.58
N GLY A 19 16.14 0.40 22.36
CA GLY A 19 16.46 1.77 22.72
C GLY A 19 17.50 2.45 21.81
N ALA A 20 17.87 1.83 20.69
CA ALA A 20 18.78 2.43 19.70
C ALA A 20 18.16 3.65 19.01
N ILE A 21 16.82 3.69 18.94
CA ILE A 21 16.03 4.85 18.50
C ILE A 21 14.88 5.08 19.48
N GLN A 22 14.41 6.33 19.60
CA GLN A 22 13.35 6.69 20.55
C GLN A 22 11.94 6.50 19.99
N ALA A 23 11.79 6.56 18.66
CA ALA A 23 10.51 6.38 17.97
C ALA A 23 10.74 5.87 16.56
N THR A 24 9.72 5.21 15.99
CA THR A 24 9.75 4.72 14.62
C THR A 24 8.34 4.64 14.04
N LEU A 25 8.25 4.61 12.70
CA LEU A 25 7.02 4.34 11.98
C LEU A 25 6.94 2.85 11.66
N LEU A 26 5.82 2.20 11.95
CA LEU A 26 5.59 0.78 11.67
C LEU A 26 4.29 0.58 10.91
N GLU A 27 4.31 -0.37 9.98
CA GLU A 27 3.09 -0.91 9.37
C GLU A 27 2.26 -1.66 10.41
N GLN A 28 0.96 -1.81 10.19
CA GLN A 28 0.02 -2.23 11.22
C GLN A 28 0.33 -3.59 11.87
N ALA A 29 0.81 -4.57 11.09
CA ALA A 29 1.20 -5.86 11.65
C ALA A 29 2.32 -5.71 12.70
N PHE A 30 3.31 -4.86 12.43
CA PHE A 30 4.44 -4.60 13.33
C PHE A 30 4.06 -3.61 14.44
N ALA A 31 3.17 -2.65 14.17
CA ALA A 31 2.62 -1.78 15.21
C ALA A 31 1.83 -2.58 16.25
N HIS A 32 1.10 -3.63 15.83
CA HIS A 32 0.43 -4.56 16.74
C HIS A 32 1.43 -5.33 17.61
N GLN A 33 2.50 -5.86 17.01
CA GLN A 33 3.60 -6.51 17.75
C GLN A 33 4.27 -5.55 18.74
N ALA A 34 4.52 -4.30 18.34
CA ALA A 34 5.09 -3.28 19.21
C ALA A 34 4.19 -2.99 20.42
N LYS A 35 2.88 -2.88 20.22
CA LYS A 35 1.90 -2.72 21.29
C LYS A 35 1.92 -3.92 22.26
N LYS A 36 1.96 -5.15 21.75
CA LYS A 36 2.11 -6.37 22.58
C LYS A 36 3.42 -6.36 23.38
N ALA A 37 4.49 -5.78 22.83
CA ALA A 37 5.78 -5.61 23.49
C ALA A 37 5.84 -4.41 24.46
N GLY A 38 4.71 -3.74 24.73
CA GLY A 38 4.62 -2.63 25.69
C GLY A 38 4.97 -1.26 25.11
N LEU A 39 5.23 -1.14 23.81
CA LEU A 39 5.42 0.16 23.17
C LEU A 39 4.08 0.88 22.99
N ARG A 40 4.11 2.21 23.11
CA ARG A 40 2.94 3.07 22.95
C ARG A 40 2.89 3.67 21.55
N SER A 41 1.72 3.60 20.91
CA SER A 41 1.45 4.34 19.67
C SER A 41 1.34 5.84 19.97
N LEU A 42 2.14 6.65 19.28
CA LEU A 42 2.09 8.12 19.40
C LEU A 42 1.08 8.73 18.42
N LEU A 43 0.97 8.16 17.23
CA LEU A 43 0.06 8.58 16.17
C LEU A 43 -0.37 7.37 15.35
N ASP A 44 -1.66 7.28 15.04
CA ASP A 44 -2.18 6.37 14.03
C ASP A 44 -2.54 7.18 12.77
N TYR A 45 -1.79 6.96 11.69
CA TYR A 45 -2.02 7.67 10.44
C TYR A 45 -3.40 7.38 9.84
N SER A 46 -4.01 6.24 10.17
CA SER A 46 -5.35 5.92 9.65
C SER A 46 -6.47 6.73 10.28
N THR A 47 -6.24 7.32 11.46
CA THR A 47 -7.22 8.19 12.11
C THR A 47 -7.04 9.66 11.72
N ALA A 48 -5.98 9.99 10.97
CA ALA A 48 -5.65 11.38 10.62
C ALA A 48 -6.49 11.94 9.46
N GLY A 49 -7.31 11.10 8.79
CA GLY A 49 -8.12 11.53 7.63
C GLY A 49 -7.28 12.01 6.45
N LEU A 50 -5.99 11.63 6.39
CA LEU A 50 -5.09 12.04 5.33
C LEU A 50 -5.38 11.25 4.06
N ASP A 51 -5.69 11.97 2.99
CA ASP A 51 -5.79 11.41 1.65
C ASP A 51 -4.37 11.18 1.13
N TYR A 52 -3.83 9.97 1.33
CA TYR A 52 -2.41 9.66 1.15
C TYR A 52 -2.22 8.48 0.19
N GLN A 53 -1.45 8.67 -0.89
CA GLN A 53 -1.10 7.58 -1.80
C GLN A 53 0.03 6.74 -1.18
N HIS A 54 -0.34 5.68 -0.47
CA HIS A 54 0.60 4.86 0.28
C HIS A 54 1.46 3.93 -0.61
N ASN A 55 0.82 3.18 -1.51
CA ASN A 55 1.48 2.21 -2.40
C ASN A 55 1.04 2.39 -3.85
N GLY A 56 1.82 1.90 -4.81
CA GLY A 56 1.44 1.90 -6.22
C GLY A 56 2.36 1.04 -7.08
N VAL A 57 1.93 0.73 -8.29
CA VAL A 57 2.76 0.08 -9.31
C VAL A 57 3.43 1.16 -10.15
N GLY A 58 4.77 1.18 -10.16
CA GLY A 58 5.57 2.12 -10.93
C GLY A 58 6.21 1.48 -12.16
N THR A 59 6.12 2.16 -13.31
CA THR A 59 6.88 1.86 -14.53
C THR A 59 7.01 3.13 -15.39
N THR A 60 7.66 3.07 -16.55
CA THR A 60 7.79 4.21 -17.46
C THR A 60 6.60 4.30 -18.42
N LYS A 61 6.26 5.54 -18.83
CA LYS A 61 5.23 5.78 -19.86
C LYS A 61 5.55 5.01 -21.16
N SER A 62 6.81 5.04 -21.59
CA SER A 62 7.27 4.34 -22.78
C SER A 62 7.13 2.81 -22.69
N PHE A 63 7.28 2.22 -21.50
CA PHE A 63 7.07 0.79 -21.32
C PHE A 63 5.59 0.43 -21.47
N ILE A 64 4.69 1.24 -20.90
CA ILE A 64 3.23 1.06 -21.02
C ILE A 64 2.81 1.18 -22.48
N GLU A 65 3.30 2.19 -23.20
CA GLU A 65 2.96 2.42 -24.61
C GLU A 65 3.41 1.26 -25.50
N LYS A 66 4.65 0.78 -25.32
CA LYS A 66 5.21 -0.33 -26.11
C LYS A 66 4.62 -1.69 -25.77
N ASN A 67 4.16 -1.89 -24.52
CA ASN A 67 3.74 -3.18 -23.99
C ASN A 67 2.31 -3.13 -23.44
N ARG A 68 1.40 -2.40 -24.11
CA ARG A 68 0.06 -2.12 -23.56
C ARG A 68 -0.73 -3.38 -23.25
N ASP A 69 -0.69 -4.39 -24.13
CA ASP A 69 -1.36 -5.68 -23.89
C ASP A 69 -0.80 -6.41 -22.65
N LEU A 70 0.53 -6.52 -22.56
CA LEU A 70 1.21 -7.12 -21.40
C LEU A 70 0.81 -6.42 -20.10
N MET A 71 0.84 -5.09 -20.10
CA MET A 71 0.45 -4.30 -18.93
C MET A 71 -1.03 -4.42 -18.60
N ASN A 72 -1.91 -4.51 -19.60
CA ASN A 72 -3.34 -4.76 -19.37
C ASN A 72 -3.55 -6.12 -18.70
N ARG A 73 -2.89 -7.18 -19.19
CA ARG A 73 -2.94 -8.53 -18.62
C ARG A 73 -2.38 -8.57 -17.20
N PHE A 74 -1.26 -7.89 -16.95
CA PHE A 74 -0.70 -7.74 -15.61
C PHE A 74 -1.68 -7.07 -14.65
N MET A 75 -2.28 -5.94 -15.04
CA MET A 75 -3.23 -5.21 -14.21
C MET A 75 -4.53 -5.98 -13.99
N LYS A 76 -5.02 -6.76 -14.97
CA LYS A 76 -6.14 -7.70 -14.76
C LYS A 76 -5.81 -8.74 -13.71
N GLY A 77 -4.61 -9.33 -13.77
CA GLY A 77 -4.14 -10.27 -12.75
C GLY A 77 -4.04 -9.64 -11.36
N LEU A 78 -3.62 -8.38 -11.25
CA LEU A 78 -3.64 -7.64 -9.98
C LEU A 78 -5.06 -7.48 -9.44
N VAL A 79 -6.01 -7.04 -10.28
CA VAL A 79 -7.43 -6.88 -9.91
C VAL A 79 -8.06 -8.21 -9.50
N GLU A 80 -7.78 -9.30 -10.21
CA GLU A 80 -8.24 -10.64 -9.87
C GLU A 80 -7.62 -11.13 -8.55
N GLY A 81 -6.33 -10.85 -8.32
CA GLY A 81 -5.65 -11.13 -7.05
C GLY A 81 -6.29 -10.38 -5.87
N ILE A 82 -6.64 -9.11 -6.06
CA ILE A 82 -7.38 -8.31 -5.07
C ILE A 82 -8.77 -8.90 -4.83
N HIS A 83 -9.48 -9.27 -5.88
CA HIS A 83 -10.78 -9.94 -5.76
C HIS A 83 -10.66 -11.22 -4.92
N ARG A 84 -9.68 -12.10 -5.22
CA ARG A 84 -9.48 -13.32 -4.43
C ARG A 84 -9.10 -13.01 -2.98
N LEU A 85 -8.20 -12.05 -2.77
CA LEU A 85 -7.78 -11.63 -1.43
C LEU A 85 -8.96 -11.14 -0.60
N ARG A 86 -9.93 -10.44 -1.20
CA ARG A 86 -11.13 -9.91 -0.53
C ARG A 86 -12.19 -10.98 -0.25
N ASN A 87 -12.34 -11.95 -1.14
CA ASN A 87 -13.44 -12.92 -1.11
C ASN A 87 -13.04 -14.30 -0.55
N ASP A 88 -11.75 -14.60 -0.41
CA ASP A 88 -11.22 -15.83 0.18
C ASP A 88 -10.27 -15.49 1.35
N ARG A 89 -10.87 -15.31 2.53
CA ARG A 89 -10.15 -14.93 3.75
C ARG A 89 -9.08 -15.94 4.14
N ALA A 90 -9.36 -17.24 3.98
CA ALA A 90 -8.43 -18.30 4.33
C ALA A 90 -7.18 -18.29 3.41
N PHE A 91 -7.38 -18.04 2.11
CA PHE A 91 -6.27 -17.80 1.19
C PHE A 91 -5.50 -16.54 1.57
N GLY A 92 -6.19 -15.44 1.86
CA GLY A 92 -5.56 -14.18 2.28
C GLY A 92 -4.65 -14.33 3.49
N PHE A 93 -5.08 -15.08 4.51
CA PHE A 93 -4.26 -15.37 5.69
C PHE A 93 -2.98 -16.11 5.33
N LYS A 94 -3.06 -17.17 4.51
CA LYS A 94 -1.87 -17.92 4.05
C LYS A 94 -0.90 -17.05 3.25
N VAL A 95 -1.41 -16.14 2.43
CA VAL A 95 -0.59 -15.17 1.69
C VAL A 95 0.13 -14.23 2.66
N LEU A 96 -0.58 -13.67 3.64
CA LEU A 96 0.01 -12.78 4.64
C LEU A 96 1.05 -13.50 5.50
N GLU A 97 0.79 -14.71 5.99
CA GLU A 97 1.76 -15.52 6.74
C GLU A 97 3.06 -15.71 5.97
N ARG A 98 2.94 -16.11 4.69
CA ARG A 98 4.09 -16.37 3.81
C ARG A 98 4.93 -15.11 3.56
N HIS A 99 4.28 -13.98 3.31
CA HIS A 99 4.97 -12.76 2.89
C HIS A 99 5.44 -11.90 4.06
N LEU A 100 4.71 -11.88 5.18
CA LEU A 100 5.11 -11.17 6.39
C LEU A 100 6.08 -11.99 7.24
N ARG A 101 6.19 -13.31 7.02
CA ARG A 101 6.97 -14.24 7.84
C ARG A 101 6.54 -14.20 9.31
N VAL A 102 5.23 -14.12 9.54
CA VAL A 102 4.58 -14.09 10.86
C VAL A 102 3.60 -15.25 10.92
N SER A 103 3.60 -15.99 12.04
CA SER A 103 2.68 -17.11 12.29
C SER A 103 1.68 -16.86 13.42
N ASP A 104 1.75 -15.69 14.07
CA ASP A 104 0.76 -15.29 15.08
C ASP A 104 -0.57 -14.97 14.38
N SER A 105 -1.59 -15.78 14.63
CA SER A 105 -2.89 -15.68 13.98
C SER A 105 -3.61 -14.38 14.27
N GLU A 106 -3.44 -13.79 15.46
CA GLU A 106 -4.06 -12.50 15.81
C GLU A 106 -3.40 -11.36 15.02
N VAL A 107 -2.07 -11.41 14.83
CA VAL A 107 -1.36 -10.43 14.00
C VAL A 107 -1.79 -10.53 12.54
N ILE A 108 -1.92 -11.74 12.01
CA ILE A 108 -2.37 -11.97 10.62
C ILE A 108 -3.81 -11.51 10.44
N GLN A 109 -4.69 -11.88 11.35
CA GLN A 109 -6.08 -11.44 11.33
C GLN A 109 -6.19 -9.91 11.40
N GLY A 110 -5.48 -9.29 12.35
CA GLY A 110 -5.48 -7.83 12.50
C GLY A 110 -4.95 -7.11 11.26
N ALA A 111 -3.90 -7.62 10.63
CA ALA A 111 -3.39 -7.08 9.37
C ALA A 111 -4.42 -7.19 8.24
N TYR A 112 -5.05 -8.36 8.07
CA TYR A 112 -6.08 -8.57 7.06
C TYR A 112 -7.28 -7.63 7.28
N ASP A 113 -7.84 -7.61 8.49
CA ASP A 113 -9.00 -6.79 8.83
C ASP A 113 -8.70 -5.28 8.71
N TYR A 114 -7.44 -4.88 8.86
CA TYR A 114 -7.01 -3.52 8.63
C TYR A 114 -6.91 -3.13 7.14
N TYR A 115 -6.29 -3.95 6.30
CA TYR A 115 -5.98 -3.57 4.92
C TYR A 115 -7.12 -3.84 3.94
N ILE A 116 -7.96 -4.85 4.17
CA ILE A 116 -9.02 -5.24 3.24
C ILE A 116 -10.05 -4.14 3.01
N PRO A 117 -10.59 -3.46 4.05
CA PRO A 117 -11.51 -2.34 3.84
C PRO A 117 -10.88 -1.16 3.08
N LYS A 118 -9.55 -1.03 3.11
CA LYS A 118 -8.80 0.05 2.47
C LYS A 118 -8.29 -0.29 1.06
N THR A 119 -8.47 -1.54 0.62
CA THR A 119 -7.98 -2.02 -0.68
C THR A 119 -9.13 -2.07 -1.66
N ASP A 120 -9.33 -1.04 -2.47
CA ASP A 120 -10.45 -1.00 -3.41
C ASP A 120 -10.43 -2.16 -4.43
N PRO A 121 -11.60 -2.68 -4.85
CA PRO A 121 -11.71 -3.68 -5.91
C PRO A 121 -10.94 -3.33 -7.18
N VAL A 122 -10.90 -2.04 -7.52
CA VAL A 122 -10.11 -1.48 -8.61
C VAL A 122 -9.14 -0.48 -7.99
N PRO A 123 -7.83 -0.79 -7.92
CA PRO A 123 -6.86 -0.03 -7.13
C PRO A 123 -6.37 1.21 -7.89
N TYR A 124 -7.25 2.19 -8.09
CA TYR A 124 -6.89 3.45 -8.73
C TYR A 124 -5.81 4.19 -7.93
N ALA A 125 -4.83 4.75 -8.62
CA ALA A 125 -3.87 5.65 -7.98
C ALA A 125 -4.54 6.99 -7.66
N ASN A 126 -4.30 7.48 -6.45
CA ASN A 126 -4.91 8.69 -5.92
C ASN A 126 -4.13 9.95 -6.30
N LEU A 127 -4.71 10.75 -7.20
CA LEU A 127 -4.14 12.04 -7.61
C LEU A 127 -4.03 13.05 -6.46
N LYS A 128 -5.03 13.11 -5.58
CA LYS A 128 -5.03 14.04 -4.43
C LYS A 128 -3.93 13.68 -3.44
N GLY A 129 -3.80 12.38 -3.13
CA GLY A 129 -2.74 11.90 -2.26
C GLY A 129 -1.34 12.05 -2.86
N MET A 130 -1.20 11.92 -4.18
CA MET A 130 0.06 12.24 -4.85
C MET A 130 0.39 13.75 -4.79
N LYS A 131 -0.62 14.61 -4.92
CA LYS A 131 -0.43 16.06 -4.78
C LYS A 131 0.02 16.41 -3.36
N PHE A 132 -0.63 15.85 -2.35
CA PHE A 132 -0.24 16.04 -0.95
C PHE A 132 1.22 15.66 -0.71
N LEU A 133 1.66 14.54 -1.30
CA LEU A 133 3.06 14.11 -1.25
C LEU A 133 4.01 15.12 -1.93
N LEU A 134 3.67 15.59 -3.14
CA LEU A 134 4.47 16.58 -3.86
C LEU A 134 4.57 17.92 -3.10
N ASP A 135 3.47 18.38 -2.51
CA ASP A 135 3.44 19.58 -1.68
C ASP A 135 4.33 19.41 -0.44
N THR A 136 4.27 18.25 0.22
CA THR A 136 5.13 17.94 1.38
C THR A 136 6.61 17.90 0.98
N ILE A 137 6.94 17.30 -0.17
CA ILE A 137 8.31 17.25 -0.68
C ILE A 137 8.79 18.65 -1.07
N ALA A 138 7.91 19.51 -1.55
CA ALA A 138 8.25 20.88 -1.97
C ALA A 138 8.80 21.76 -0.84
N ASP A 139 8.53 21.41 0.42
CA ASP A 139 9.08 22.08 1.60
C ASP A 139 10.61 21.91 1.71
N THR A 140 11.14 20.79 1.21
CA THR A 140 12.58 20.47 1.27
C THR A 140 13.25 20.38 -0.10
N ASN A 141 12.47 20.17 -1.17
CA ASN A 141 12.94 20.12 -2.55
C ASN A 141 12.06 20.99 -3.46
N PRO A 142 12.48 22.25 -3.74
CA PRO A 142 11.70 23.18 -4.55
C PRO A 142 11.32 22.69 -5.96
N LYS A 143 12.03 21.69 -6.52
CA LYS A 143 11.70 21.11 -7.82
C LYS A 143 10.32 20.45 -7.82
N ALA A 144 9.87 19.93 -6.68
CA ALA A 144 8.55 19.30 -6.55
C ALA A 144 7.39 20.27 -6.80
N LYS A 145 7.58 21.58 -6.57
CA LYS A 145 6.56 22.61 -6.88
C LYS A 145 6.16 22.67 -8.35
N LYS A 146 7.03 22.20 -9.25
CA LYS A 146 6.80 22.19 -10.69
C LYS A 146 6.23 20.86 -11.20
N ALA A 147 6.27 19.81 -10.38
CA ALA A 147 5.73 18.50 -10.75
C ALA A 147 4.21 18.51 -10.59
N LYS A 148 3.52 17.83 -11.50
CA LYS A 148 2.07 17.60 -11.42
C LYS A 148 1.80 16.14 -11.13
N SER A 149 0.76 15.85 -10.36
CA SER A 149 0.40 14.47 -10.02
C SER A 149 0.04 13.67 -11.28
N GLU A 150 -0.58 14.34 -12.24
CA GLU A 150 -0.97 13.84 -13.56
C GLU A 150 0.23 13.43 -14.42
N ASP A 151 1.42 13.98 -14.15
CA ASP A 151 2.62 13.58 -14.87
C ASP A 151 3.13 12.20 -14.41
N MET A 152 2.78 11.80 -13.18
CA MET A 152 3.26 10.58 -12.51
C MET A 152 2.18 9.49 -12.38
N VAL A 153 0.91 9.89 -12.35
CA VAL A 153 -0.23 8.98 -12.19
C VAL A 153 -0.82 8.64 -13.55
N ASN A 154 -0.91 7.35 -13.86
CA ASN A 154 -1.59 6.84 -15.05
C ASN A 154 -2.59 5.76 -14.66
N ASN A 155 -3.88 6.10 -14.71
CA ASN A 155 -4.99 5.19 -14.42
C ASN A 155 -5.64 4.59 -15.67
N SER A 156 -5.13 4.89 -16.88
CA SER A 156 -5.77 4.49 -18.14
C SER A 156 -5.97 2.97 -18.29
N LEU A 157 -4.99 2.17 -17.85
CA LEU A 157 -5.11 0.71 -17.89
C LEU A 157 -6.26 0.20 -17.00
N LEU A 158 -6.43 0.78 -15.81
CA LEU A 158 -7.51 0.40 -14.89
C LEU A 158 -8.87 0.86 -15.40
N GLN A 159 -8.93 2.06 -16.00
CA GLN A 159 -10.15 2.57 -16.65
C GLN A 159 -10.58 1.66 -17.81
N ASP A 160 -9.64 1.22 -18.65
CA ASP A 160 -9.92 0.26 -19.73
C ASP A 160 -10.44 -1.08 -19.18
N ILE A 161 -9.82 -1.58 -18.10
CA ILE A 161 -10.22 -2.84 -17.45
C ILE A 161 -11.62 -2.75 -16.86
N GLU A 162 -11.92 -1.68 -16.12
CA GLU A 162 -13.24 -1.46 -15.54
C GLU A 162 -14.30 -1.26 -16.64
N GLY A 163 -14.01 -0.42 -17.63
CA GLY A 163 -14.88 -0.15 -18.77
C GLY A 163 -15.16 -1.37 -19.64
N SER A 164 -14.23 -2.33 -19.73
CA SER A 164 -14.43 -3.59 -20.44
C SER A 164 -15.44 -4.54 -19.77
N GLY A 165 -15.87 -4.25 -18.54
CA GLY A 165 -16.76 -5.11 -17.76
C GLY A 165 -16.04 -6.28 -17.07
N PHE A 166 -14.72 -6.40 -17.20
CA PHE A 166 -13.92 -7.45 -16.55
C PHE A 166 -14.14 -7.52 -15.04
N VAL A 167 -14.17 -6.36 -14.36
CA VAL A 167 -14.39 -6.30 -12.91
C VAL A 167 -15.77 -6.85 -12.54
N LYS A 168 -16.81 -6.47 -13.29
CA LYS A 168 -18.17 -7.00 -13.04
C LYS A 168 -18.21 -8.52 -13.23
N GLN A 169 -17.56 -9.02 -14.28
CA GLN A 169 -17.49 -10.45 -14.59
C GLN A 169 -16.88 -11.29 -13.47
N ILE A 170 -15.75 -10.84 -12.88
CA ILE A 170 -15.10 -11.61 -11.80
C ILE A 170 -15.91 -11.56 -10.50
N TYR A 171 -16.65 -10.47 -10.23
CA TYR A 171 -17.50 -10.36 -9.05
C TYR A 171 -18.87 -11.04 -9.20
N SER A 172 -19.32 -11.33 -10.42
CA SER A 172 -20.57 -12.05 -10.67
C SER A 172 -20.43 -13.58 -10.65
N GLY A 173 -19.25 -14.12 -10.31
CA GLY A 173 -19.05 -15.55 -10.08
C GLY A 173 -19.26 -16.43 -11.32
N ARG A 174 -18.50 -16.18 -12.39
CA ARG A 174 -18.33 -17.21 -13.44
C ARG A 174 -17.68 -18.47 -12.86
#